data_AF-A7YY22-F1
#
_entry.id   AF-A7YY22-F1
#
_cell.length_a   1.000
_cell.length_b   1.000
_cell.length_c   1.000
_cell.angle_alpha   90.00
_cell.angle_beta   90.00
_cell.angle_gamma   90.00
#
_symmetry.space_group_name_H-M   'P 1'
#
loop_
_entity.id
_entity.type
_entity.pdbx_description
1 polymer ?
#
loop_
_entity_poly.entity_id
_entity_poly.type
_entity_poly.pdbx_seq_one_letter_code
_entity_poly.pdbx_strand_id
1 'polypeptide(L)'
;MVVLKILKEKKKATQRCKSLVNSRSSFMNSVRGHTDWGAQSGPAGEHLLVSLPSYCDQLKVSESTAVLQPFLPSILDGLIHLAAQFSSEVLNLVMETLCIVCTVDPEFTASMESKICPFTIAIFLKYSNDPVVASLSQDVFKELSQIEACQGPMQTRLIPTLVSIMQAPADKIPAGLCATAIDILTTVVRSTKPPLSQLLICQAFPAVAQCTLHTDDNATMQNGGECLRAYVSVTLEQVAQWRDEQGHSGLWYVMQVVSQLLDPRTSEFTAAFVGRLVSTLIARAGRELGESLDQILRAVLSKMQQAETLSVMQSLIMVFAHLVHTQLEPLLEFLCSLPGPTGKPALEFVMAEWTSRQHLFYGQYEGKVSSVALCKLLQHGITADDRRLQDIRVKGEELHSPDEGVRTRSKSAKNPERWTNIPLLVKILKLIINELSSVMEANAARQAAPAEWNQDDANDMWEDQDEEDEEEEDGLAGQLLSDILATSKYEEDYYEDDEEDDPDALTDPLYQLDLQAYLTDFLCQFAQQPCYVMFSGHLSDSERRVLQTIGI
;
A
#
# COMPACT_ATOMS: atom_id res chain seq x y z
N MET A 1 7.94 -49.94 -6.74
CA MET A 1 7.95 -48.53 -7.20
C MET A 1 7.78 -47.54 -6.04
N VAL A 2 6.82 -47.74 -5.12
CA VAL A 2 6.62 -46.88 -3.92
C VAL A 2 7.82 -46.92 -2.94
N VAL A 3 8.40 -48.10 -2.69
CA VAL A 3 9.57 -48.26 -1.78
C VAL A 3 10.82 -47.52 -2.29
N LEU A 4 11.03 -47.47 -3.61
CA LEU A 4 12.12 -46.71 -4.24
C LEU A 4 11.93 -45.20 -4.16
N LYS A 5 10.67 -44.73 -4.16
CA LYS A 5 10.32 -43.31 -3.99
C LYS A 5 10.57 -42.86 -2.54
N ILE A 6 10.18 -43.68 -1.56
CA ILE A 6 10.42 -43.44 -0.13
C ILE A 6 11.93 -43.48 0.20
N LEU A 7 12.70 -44.39 -0.41
CA LEU A 7 14.15 -44.44 -0.23
C LEU A 7 14.87 -43.25 -0.89
N LYS A 8 14.39 -42.75 -2.04
CA LYS A 8 14.92 -41.52 -2.66
C LYS A 8 14.62 -40.28 -1.81
N GLU A 9 13.42 -40.18 -1.24
CA GLU A 9 13.07 -39.07 -0.33
C GLU A 9 13.83 -39.15 0.99
N LYS A 10 13.98 -40.34 1.61
CA LYS A 10 14.85 -40.49 2.79
C LYS A 10 16.30 -40.14 2.50
N LYS A 11 16.82 -40.49 1.31
CA LYS A 11 18.19 -40.16 0.92
C LYS A 11 18.34 -38.64 0.69
N LYS A 12 17.38 -37.99 0.02
CA LYS A 12 17.33 -36.51 -0.13
C LYS A 12 17.21 -35.80 1.21
N ALA A 13 16.36 -36.27 2.13
CA ALA A 13 16.22 -35.73 3.48
C ALA A 13 17.51 -35.89 4.30
N THR A 14 18.19 -37.04 4.19
CA THR A 14 19.46 -37.28 4.87
C THR A 14 20.59 -36.41 4.28
N GLN A 15 20.53 -36.10 2.98
CA GLN A 15 21.51 -35.26 2.30
C GLN A 15 21.29 -33.76 2.59
N ARG A 16 20.03 -33.30 2.67
CA ARG A 16 19.66 -31.98 3.21
C ARG A 16 20.07 -31.85 4.67
N CYS A 17 19.85 -32.87 5.50
CA CYS A 17 20.25 -32.86 6.91
C CYS A 17 21.78 -32.85 7.06
N LYS A 18 22.54 -33.54 6.20
CA LYS A 18 24.02 -33.47 6.17
C LYS A 18 24.55 -32.13 5.66
N SER A 19 23.90 -31.53 4.65
CA SER A 19 24.23 -30.18 4.17
C SER A 19 23.98 -29.13 5.27
N LEU A 20 22.83 -29.22 5.94
CA LEU A 20 22.49 -28.41 7.11
C LEU A 20 23.48 -28.60 8.26
N VAL A 21 23.92 -29.83 8.55
CA VAL A 21 24.92 -30.11 9.61
C VAL A 21 26.31 -29.59 9.23
N ASN A 22 26.71 -29.66 7.97
CA ASN A 22 28.00 -29.13 7.50
C ASN A 22 28.00 -27.60 7.43
N SER A 23 26.92 -26.98 6.95
CA SER A 23 26.72 -25.53 6.99
C SER A 23 26.66 -25.02 8.44
N ARG A 24 25.95 -25.74 9.32
CA ARG A 24 25.88 -25.50 10.77
C ARG A 24 27.23 -25.67 11.46
N SER A 25 28.09 -26.60 11.04
CA SER A 25 29.45 -26.78 11.55
C SER A 25 30.38 -25.66 11.09
N SER A 26 30.29 -25.24 9.82
CA SER A 26 31.08 -24.14 9.27
C SER A 26 30.69 -22.80 9.89
N PHE A 27 29.37 -22.53 9.99
CA PHE A 27 28.83 -21.33 10.63
C PHE A 27 29.10 -21.30 12.13
N MET A 28 28.86 -22.39 12.88
CA MET A 28 29.21 -22.41 14.31
C MET A 28 30.71 -22.28 14.56
N ASN A 29 31.57 -22.74 13.65
CA ASN A 29 33.02 -22.51 13.75
C ASN A 29 33.39 -21.06 13.40
N SER A 30 32.68 -20.42 12.46
CA SER A 30 32.85 -18.99 12.15
C SER A 30 32.39 -18.11 13.31
N VAL A 31 31.19 -18.36 13.87
CA VAL A 31 30.64 -17.63 15.01
C VAL A 31 31.41 -17.92 16.32
N ARG A 32 31.88 -19.16 16.56
CA ARG A 32 32.75 -19.46 17.72
C ARG A 32 34.18 -18.97 17.56
N GLY A 33 34.68 -18.84 16.33
CA GLY A 33 36.02 -18.30 16.03
C GLY A 33 36.08 -16.78 16.09
N HIS A 34 34.94 -16.11 15.89
CA HIS A 34 34.79 -14.66 15.85
C HIS A 34 33.93 -14.13 17.01
N THR A 35 34.33 -14.42 18.25
CA THR A 35 33.78 -13.72 19.43
C THR A 35 34.35 -12.30 19.61
N ASP A 36 35.22 -11.87 18.69
CA ASP A 36 35.88 -10.57 18.70
C ASP A 36 35.52 -9.78 17.43
N TRP A 37 34.25 -9.38 17.35
CA TRP A 37 33.71 -8.56 16.26
C TRP A 37 34.35 -7.16 16.19
N GLY A 38 35.05 -6.73 17.24
CA GLY A 38 35.72 -5.43 17.30
C GLY A 38 37.12 -5.38 16.66
N ALA A 39 37.69 -6.51 16.23
CA ALA A 39 39.11 -6.59 15.85
C ALA A 39 39.39 -6.82 14.35
N GLN A 40 38.38 -6.97 13.50
CA GLN A 40 38.57 -7.18 12.07
C GLN A 40 37.73 -6.22 11.22
N SER A 41 38.29 -5.03 11.03
CA SER A 41 37.94 -4.11 9.95
C SER A 41 38.40 -4.71 8.60
N GLY A 42 37.63 -5.63 8.03
CA GLY A 42 37.93 -6.24 6.73
C GLY A 42 36.75 -7.02 6.12
N PRO A 43 36.91 -7.60 4.92
CA PRO A 43 35.83 -8.22 4.14
C PRO A 43 35.02 -9.30 4.88
N ALA A 44 35.62 -9.95 5.88
CA ALA A 44 35.00 -11.01 6.66
C ALA A 44 33.81 -10.54 7.52
N GLY A 45 33.83 -9.29 8.02
CA GLY A 45 32.73 -8.70 8.79
C GLY A 45 31.51 -8.40 7.92
N GLU A 46 31.75 -7.92 6.69
CA GLU A 46 30.72 -7.66 5.68
C GLU A 46 30.11 -8.98 5.18
N HIS A 47 30.90 -10.02 4.90
CA HIS A 47 30.38 -11.34 4.53
C HIS A 47 29.51 -11.98 5.63
N LEU A 48 29.83 -11.79 6.92
CA LEU A 48 28.99 -12.29 8.00
C LEU A 48 27.67 -11.51 8.11
N LEU A 49 27.72 -10.19 7.97
CA LEU A 49 26.55 -9.31 7.92
C LEU A 49 25.59 -9.69 6.78
N VAL A 50 26.11 -9.96 5.58
CA VAL A 50 25.30 -10.36 4.42
C VAL A 50 24.68 -11.76 4.60
N SER A 51 25.39 -12.68 5.25
CA SER A 51 24.91 -14.06 5.41
C SER A 51 23.98 -14.30 6.60
N LEU A 52 24.00 -13.41 7.61
CA LEU A 52 23.19 -13.53 8.82
C LEU A 52 21.67 -13.45 8.59
N PRO A 53 21.13 -12.48 7.82
CA PRO A 53 19.71 -12.43 7.43
C PRO A 53 19.21 -13.74 6.84
N SER A 54 19.90 -14.23 5.80
CA SER A 54 19.56 -15.49 5.12
C SER A 54 19.60 -16.68 6.07
N TYR A 55 20.57 -16.72 6.98
CA TYR A 55 20.65 -17.79 7.98
C TYR A 55 19.51 -17.75 9.00
N CYS A 56 19.14 -16.55 9.47
CA CYS A 56 18.00 -16.37 10.37
C CYS A 56 16.70 -16.80 9.69
N ASP A 57 16.49 -16.41 8.44
CA ASP A 57 15.28 -16.77 7.68
C ASP A 57 15.22 -18.27 7.38
N GLN A 58 16.34 -18.88 6.95
CA GLN A 58 16.40 -20.33 6.74
C GLN A 58 16.10 -21.12 8.02
N LEU A 59 16.60 -20.65 9.17
CA LEU A 59 16.33 -21.30 10.46
C LEU A 59 14.90 -21.06 10.96
N LYS A 60 14.30 -19.90 10.67
CA LYS A 60 12.87 -19.62 10.93
C LYS A 60 11.98 -20.54 10.11
N VAL A 61 12.21 -20.65 8.80
CA VAL A 61 11.48 -21.55 7.90
C VAL A 61 11.65 -23.02 8.31
N SER A 62 12.81 -23.38 8.86
CA SER A 62 13.11 -24.74 9.33
C SER A 62 12.73 -25.01 10.79
N GLU A 63 12.04 -24.09 11.47
CA GLU A 63 11.65 -24.14 12.89
C GLU A 63 12.82 -24.54 13.84
N SER A 64 14.05 -24.16 13.49
CA SER A 64 15.29 -24.59 14.16
C SER A 64 16.04 -23.43 14.82
N THR A 65 15.33 -22.36 15.16
CA THR A 65 15.87 -21.11 15.75
C THR A 65 16.56 -21.33 17.10
N ALA A 66 16.25 -22.42 17.82
CA ALA A 66 16.90 -22.82 19.07
C ALA A 66 18.44 -22.97 18.96
N VAL A 67 18.97 -23.23 17.76
CA VAL A 67 20.42 -23.30 17.52
C VAL A 67 21.07 -21.91 17.58
N LEU A 68 20.32 -20.86 17.26
CA LEU A 68 20.82 -19.49 17.17
C LEU A 68 20.69 -18.73 18.50
N GLN A 69 19.74 -19.12 19.36
CA GLN A 69 19.48 -18.48 20.67
C GLN A 69 20.74 -18.16 21.50
N PRO A 70 21.74 -19.06 21.65
CA PRO A 70 22.93 -18.77 22.45
C PRO A 70 23.81 -17.65 21.89
N PHE A 71 23.68 -17.36 20.59
CA PHE A 71 24.51 -16.38 19.87
C PHE A 71 23.82 -15.02 19.73
N LEU A 72 22.51 -14.93 19.97
CA LEU A 72 21.75 -13.69 19.83
C LEU A 72 22.33 -12.51 20.64
N PRO A 73 22.78 -12.67 21.91
CA PRO A 73 23.38 -11.55 22.65
C PRO A 73 24.65 -11.00 21.98
N SER A 74 25.54 -11.88 21.52
CA SER A 74 26.78 -11.47 20.83
C SER A 74 26.51 -10.87 19.46
N ILE A 75 25.53 -11.38 18.72
CA ILE A 75 25.12 -10.84 17.42
C ILE A 75 24.59 -9.42 17.62
N LEU A 76 23.68 -9.22 18.59
CA LEU A 76 23.11 -7.90 18.87
C LEU A 76 24.18 -6.87 19.25
N ASP A 77 25.08 -7.21 20.18
CA ASP A 77 26.16 -6.30 20.59
C ASP A 77 27.12 -6.00 19.41
N GLY A 78 27.39 -6.98 18.54
CA GLY A 78 28.17 -6.80 17.32
C GLY A 78 27.50 -5.85 16.31
N LEU A 79 26.20 -6.03 16.05
CA LEU A 79 25.41 -5.17 15.16
C LEU A 79 25.40 -3.72 15.65
N ILE A 80 25.13 -3.49 16.94
CA ILE A 80 25.14 -2.15 17.53
C ILE A 80 26.54 -1.51 17.42
N HIS A 81 27.60 -2.29 17.62
CA HIS A 81 28.97 -1.79 17.47
C HIS A 81 29.31 -1.40 16.03
N LEU A 82 28.88 -2.20 15.04
CA LEU A 82 29.09 -1.92 13.62
C LEU A 82 28.33 -0.67 13.19
N ALA A 83 27.07 -0.50 13.59
CA ALA A 83 26.30 0.71 13.31
C ALA A 83 26.91 1.99 13.92
N ALA A 84 27.70 1.88 14.98
CA ALA A 84 28.39 3.03 15.56
C ALA A 84 29.61 3.47 14.72
N GLN A 85 30.19 2.57 13.92
CA GLN A 85 31.40 2.82 13.14
C GLN A 85 31.12 3.15 11.67
N PHE A 86 30.04 2.60 11.11
CA PHE A 86 29.72 2.70 9.69
C PHE A 86 28.40 3.47 9.45
N SER A 87 28.27 4.07 8.27
CA SER A 87 27.07 4.77 7.79
C SER A 87 26.65 4.28 6.41
N SER A 88 25.55 4.81 5.86
CA SER A 88 25.08 4.51 4.50
C SER A 88 24.66 3.04 4.34
N GLU A 89 25.10 2.36 3.27
CA GLU A 89 24.67 1.00 2.93
C GLU A 89 24.95 -0.04 4.02
N VAL A 90 26.10 0.07 4.70
CA VAL A 90 26.44 -0.84 5.81
C VAL A 90 25.49 -0.65 6.99
N LEU A 91 25.05 0.59 7.27
CA LEU A 91 24.06 0.84 8.31
C LEU A 91 22.70 0.25 7.93
N ASN A 92 22.29 0.36 6.66
CA ASN A 92 21.04 -0.23 6.17
C ASN A 92 21.05 -1.75 6.40
N LEU A 93 22.11 -2.43 5.97
CA LEU A 93 22.28 -3.87 6.18
C LEU A 93 22.26 -4.26 7.67
N VAL A 94 22.90 -3.45 8.53
CA VAL A 94 22.87 -3.67 9.98
C VAL A 94 21.46 -3.52 10.54
N MET A 95 20.69 -2.53 10.09
CA MET A 95 19.32 -2.30 10.55
C MET A 95 18.36 -3.39 10.05
N GLU A 96 18.49 -3.84 8.80
CA GLU A 96 17.77 -5.00 8.25
C GLU A 96 18.06 -6.27 9.06
N THR A 97 19.34 -6.54 9.31
CA THR A 97 19.76 -7.69 10.10
C THR A 97 19.25 -7.60 11.53
N LEU A 98 19.29 -6.42 12.14
CA LEU A 98 18.75 -6.18 13.48
C LEU A 98 17.24 -6.46 13.53
N CYS A 99 16.49 -6.02 12.53
CA CYS A 99 15.06 -6.29 12.41
C CYS A 99 14.78 -7.79 12.40
N ILE A 100 15.46 -8.54 11.52
CA ILE A 100 15.31 -10.00 11.42
C ILE A 100 15.69 -10.68 12.73
N VAL A 101 16.79 -10.26 13.38
CA VAL A 101 17.22 -10.80 14.69
C VAL A 101 16.15 -10.60 15.75
N CYS A 102 15.43 -9.48 15.75
CA CYS A 102 14.32 -9.24 16.70
C CYS A 102 13.18 -10.26 16.55
N THR A 103 13.02 -10.87 15.37
CA THR A 103 11.96 -11.85 15.07
C THR A 103 12.32 -13.30 15.43
N VAL A 104 13.58 -13.58 15.80
CA VAL A 104 14.05 -14.95 16.04
C VAL A 104 13.54 -15.52 17.36
N ASP A 105 13.57 -14.72 18.43
CA ASP A 105 13.17 -15.13 19.78
C ASP A 105 12.57 -13.94 20.55
N PRO A 106 11.23 -13.90 20.74
CA PRO A 106 10.56 -12.82 21.46
C PRO A 106 11.03 -12.62 22.90
N GLU A 107 11.44 -13.69 23.61
CA GLU A 107 11.92 -13.58 25.00
C GLU A 107 13.28 -12.87 25.05
N PHE A 108 14.17 -13.21 24.12
CA PHE A 108 15.45 -12.53 23.96
C PHE A 108 15.23 -11.05 23.62
N THR A 109 14.40 -10.76 22.61
CA THR A 109 14.13 -9.38 22.16
C THR A 109 13.54 -8.55 23.29
N ALA A 110 12.60 -9.10 24.07
CA ALA A 110 12.05 -8.42 25.25
C ALA A 110 13.12 -8.14 26.34
N SER A 111 14.03 -9.08 26.58
CA SER A 111 15.13 -8.87 27.53
C SER A 111 16.11 -7.78 27.10
N MET A 112 16.25 -7.56 25.79
CA MET A 112 17.18 -6.61 25.18
C MET A 112 16.51 -5.32 24.67
N GLU A 113 15.20 -5.14 24.87
CA GLU A 113 14.45 -3.92 24.48
C GLU A 113 15.18 -2.66 24.95
N SER A 114 15.69 -2.69 26.18
CA SER A 114 16.38 -1.56 26.82
C SER A 114 17.68 -1.13 26.11
N LYS A 115 18.21 -1.96 25.21
CA LYS A 115 19.31 -1.62 24.29
C LYS A 115 18.80 -1.31 22.88
N ILE A 116 17.94 -2.18 22.34
CA ILE A 116 17.45 -2.12 20.96
C ILE A 116 16.66 -0.82 20.73
N CYS A 117 15.67 -0.53 21.55
CA CYS A 117 14.79 0.62 21.37
C CYS A 117 15.55 1.97 21.44
N PRO A 118 16.38 2.25 22.46
CA PRO A 118 17.19 3.48 22.47
C PRO A 118 18.17 3.59 21.30
N PHE A 119 18.74 2.46 20.86
CA PHE A 119 19.61 2.44 19.70
C PHE A 119 18.85 2.83 18.42
N THR A 120 17.69 2.22 18.16
CA THR A 120 16.84 2.56 17.01
C THR A 120 16.37 4.01 17.06
N ILE A 121 15.98 4.53 18.23
CA ILE A 121 15.64 5.95 18.41
C ILE A 121 16.82 6.85 18.03
N ALA A 122 18.03 6.51 18.48
CA ALA A 122 19.22 7.31 18.18
C ALA A 122 19.56 7.30 16.67
N ILE A 123 19.43 6.15 16.01
CA ILE A 123 19.62 6.02 14.55
C ILE A 123 18.57 6.85 13.80
N PHE A 124 17.29 6.69 14.15
CA PHE A 124 16.19 7.47 13.58
C PHE A 124 16.44 8.99 13.69
N LEU A 125 16.79 9.50 14.87
CA LEU A 125 17.02 10.92 15.07
C LEU A 125 18.25 11.41 14.29
N LYS A 126 19.32 10.62 14.25
CA LYS A 126 20.59 10.97 13.59
C LYS A 126 20.46 11.01 12.07
N TYR A 127 19.70 10.09 11.48
CA TYR A 127 19.56 9.92 10.04
C TYR A 127 18.15 10.22 9.55
N SER A 128 17.47 11.17 10.20
CA SER A 128 16.07 11.53 9.92
C SER A 128 15.79 12.06 8.52
N ASN A 129 16.82 12.47 7.77
CA ASN A 129 16.71 12.89 6.38
C ASN A 129 16.85 11.73 5.38
N ASP A 130 17.16 10.51 5.85
CA ASP A 130 17.32 9.31 5.02
C ASP A 130 16.03 8.47 5.10
N PRO A 131 15.21 8.43 4.03
CA PRO A 131 13.97 7.65 4.01
C PRO A 131 14.18 6.16 4.21
N VAL A 132 15.32 5.61 3.79
CA VAL A 132 15.62 4.17 3.93
C VAL A 132 15.85 3.84 5.39
N VAL A 133 16.69 4.63 6.08
CA VAL A 133 16.94 4.43 7.51
C VAL A 133 15.67 4.66 8.34
N ALA A 134 14.82 5.60 7.93
CA ALA A 134 13.51 5.81 8.54
C ALA A 134 12.60 4.58 8.42
N SER A 135 12.50 3.98 7.22
CA SER A 135 11.74 2.76 6.98
C SER A 135 12.27 1.59 7.83
N LEU A 136 13.59 1.36 7.82
CA LEU A 136 14.20 0.29 8.61
C LEU A 136 14.02 0.50 10.12
N SER A 137 13.99 1.75 10.57
CA SER A 137 13.66 2.08 11.97
C SER A 137 12.20 1.75 12.29
N GLN A 138 11.28 2.04 11.37
CA GLN A 138 9.87 1.66 11.50
C GLN A 138 9.69 0.15 11.60
N ASP A 139 10.42 -0.63 10.80
CA ASP A 139 10.36 -2.09 10.83
C ASP A 139 10.80 -2.64 12.19
N VAL A 140 11.89 -2.11 12.75
CA VAL A 140 12.31 -2.51 14.11
C VAL A 140 11.24 -2.14 15.15
N PHE A 141 10.64 -0.95 15.08
CA PHE A 141 9.56 -0.56 16.00
C PHE A 141 8.29 -1.39 15.80
N LYS A 142 7.97 -1.82 14.58
CA LYS A 142 6.88 -2.74 14.25
C LYS A 142 7.08 -4.07 14.97
N GLU A 143 8.24 -4.70 14.80
CA GLU A 143 8.57 -5.98 15.45
C GLU A 143 8.52 -5.87 16.97
N LEU A 144 9.08 -4.80 17.55
CA LEU A 144 8.98 -4.56 18.99
C LEU A 144 7.53 -4.35 19.46
N SER A 145 6.67 -3.73 18.65
CA SER A 145 5.27 -3.44 19.01
C SER A 145 4.39 -4.69 19.03
N GLN A 146 4.76 -5.71 18.26
CA GLN A 146 4.07 -6.99 18.24
C GLN A 146 4.40 -7.87 19.47
N ILE A 147 5.50 -7.59 20.17
CA ILE A 147 5.91 -8.30 21.39
C ILE A 147 5.31 -7.62 22.63
N GLU A 148 4.35 -8.27 23.27
CA GLU A 148 3.61 -7.70 24.43
C GLU A 148 4.53 -7.19 25.55
N ALA A 149 5.60 -7.93 25.87
CA ALA A 149 6.57 -7.54 26.90
C ALA A 149 7.39 -6.28 26.55
N CYS A 150 7.54 -5.95 25.26
CA CYS A 150 8.26 -4.76 24.79
C CYS A 150 7.38 -3.50 24.77
N GLN A 151 6.06 -3.64 24.59
CA GLN A 151 5.15 -2.52 24.34
C GLN A 151 5.26 -1.42 25.41
N GLY A 152 5.15 -1.77 26.69
CA GLY A 152 5.21 -0.80 27.79
C GLY A 152 6.54 -0.04 27.87
N PRO A 153 7.68 -0.76 28.01
CA PRO A 153 9.01 -0.14 28.02
C PRO A 153 9.31 0.72 26.79
N MET A 154 9.04 0.19 25.60
CA MET A 154 9.28 0.88 24.34
C MET A 154 8.43 2.13 24.22
N GLN A 155 7.12 2.06 24.47
CA GLN A 155 6.24 3.22 24.39
C GLN A 155 6.70 4.32 25.36
N THR A 156 7.16 3.96 26.56
CA THR A 156 7.68 4.90 27.56
C THR A 156 8.94 5.64 27.07
N ARG A 157 9.72 5.05 26.16
CA ARG A 157 10.93 5.65 25.57
C ARG A 157 10.65 6.41 24.27
N LEU A 158 9.87 5.79 23.38
CA LEU A 158 9.63 6.25 22.01
C LEU A 158 8.59 7.37 21.97
N ILE A 159 7.44 7.20 22.63
CA ILE A 159 6.31 8.14 22.49
C ILE A 159 6.67 9.56 22.93
N PRO A 160 7.38 9.79 24.07
CA PRO A 160 7.79 11.15 24.43
C PRO A 160 8.69 11.81 23.37
N THR A 161 9.53 11.01 22.69
CA THR A 161 10.38 11.50 21.59
C THR A 161 9.53 11.93 20.40
N LEU A 162 8.58 11.09 19.96
CA LEU A 162 7.68 11.41 18.85
C LEU A 162 6.80 12.64 19.17
N VAL A 163 6.25 12.70 20.39
CA VAL A 163 5.46 13.86 20.85
C VAL A 163 6.29 15.13 20.87
N SER A 164 7.55 15.07 21.33
CA SER A 164 8.45 16.23 21.31
C SER A 164 8.75 16.71 19.88
N ILE A 165 8.84 15.81 18.90
CA ILE A 165 9.03 16.18 17.49
C ILE A 165 7.78 16.88 16.96
N MET A 166 6.59 16.31 17.20
CA MET A 166 5.31 16.86 16.74
C MET A 166 4.96 18.22 17.37
N GLN A 167 5.48 18.50 18.58
CA GLN A 167 5.29 19.77 19.28
C GLN A 167 6.40 20.79 19.01
N ALA A 168 7.50 20.38 18.37
CA ALA A 168 8.58 21.29 18.05
C ALA A 168 8.15 22.28 16.95
N PRO A 169 8.62 23.54 17.00
CA PRO A 169 8.38 24.48 15.91
C PRO A 169 8.96 23.95 14.60
N ALA A 170 8.14 23.98 13.53
CA ALA A 170 8.50 23.39 12.23
C ALA A 170 9.79 23.99 11.62
N ASP A 171 10.11 25.25 11.95
CA ASP A 171 11.33 25.95 11.52
C ASP A 171 12.61 25.47 12.22
N LYS A 172 12.48 24.67 13.29
CA LYS A 172 13.61 24.23 14.14
C LYS A 172 13.95 22.76 14.00
N ILE A 173 13.16 22.01 13.24
CA ILE A 173 13.41 20.59 12.98
C ILE A 173 13.72 20.36 11.50
N PRO A 174 14.49 19.31 11.16
CA PRO A 174 14.72 18.94 9.76
C PRO A 174 13.39 18.69 9.03
N ALA A 175 13.34 19.09 7.76
CA ALA A 175 12.18 18.82 6.91
C ALA A 175 11.96 17.30 6.80
N GLY A 176 10.70 16.86 6.84
CA GLY A 176 10.33 15.44 6.78
C GLY A 176 10.38 14.71 8.13
N LEU A 177 11.18 15.15 9.10
CA LEU A 177 11.29 14.47 10.42
C LEU A 177 9.94 14.32 11.12
N CYS A 178 9.09 15.36 11.05
CA CYS A 178 7.76 15.31 11.66
C CYS A 178 6.84 14.30 10.96
N ALA A 179 6.79 14.31 9.62
CA ALA A 179 6.02 13.36 8.82
C ALA A 179 6.46 11.91 9.12
N THR A 180 7.77 11.65 9.16
CA THR A 180 8.32 10.33 9.52
C THR A 180 8.00 9.92 10.96
N ALA A 181 8.02 10.85 11.92
CA ALA A 181 7.64 10.58 13.30
C ALA A 181 6.17 10.15 13.42
N ILE A 182 5.29 10.76 12.61
CA ILE A 182 3.88 10.39 12.54
C ILE A 182 3.71 9.00 11.90
N ASP A 183 4.49 8.65 10.89
CA ASP A 183 4.46 7.29 10.31
C ASP A 183 4.90 6.23 11.31
N ILE A 184 5.99 6.48 12.04
CA ILE A 184 6.42 5.59 13.14
C ILE A 184 5.30 5.42 14.16
N LEU A 185 4.63 6.51 14.56
CA LEU A 185 3.49 6.44 15.47
C LEU A 185 2.35 5.59 14.87
N THR A 186 2.04 5.77 13.59
CA THR A 186 1.03 5.01 12.86
C THR A 186 1.34 3.52 12.89
N THR A 187 2.57 3.12 12.60
CA THR A 187 3.04 1.73 12.65
C THR A 187 2.93 1.15 14.05
N VAL A 188 3.28 1.91 15.09
CA VAL A 188 3.11 1.48 16.49
C VAL A 188 1.64 1.27 16.84
N VAL A 189 0.75 2.18 16.44
CA VAL A 189 -0.70 2.05 16.68
C VAL A 189 -1.27 0.83 15.96
N ARG A 190 -0.93 0.63 14.68
CA ARG A 190 -1.39 -0.52 13.88
C ARG A 190 -0.89 -1.85 14.42
N SER A 191 0.31 -1.88 14.99
CA SER A 191 0.96 -3.09 15.50
C SER A 191 0.63 -3.39 16.97
N THR A 192 0.02 -2.45 17.70
CA THR A 192 -0.35 -2.63 19.11
C THR A 192 -1.78 -3.15 19.21
N LYS A 193 -1.96 -4.26 19.94
CA LYS A 193 -3.29 -4.82 20.20
C LYS A 193 -4.10 -3.89 21.13
N PRO A 194 -5.38 -3.61 20.84
CA PRO A 194 -6.22 -2.82 21.73
C PRO A 194 -6.52 -3.58 23.04
N PRO A 195 -6.79 -2.88 24.17
CA PRO A 195 -6.83 -1.43 24.31
C PRO A 195 -5.43 -0.79 24.30
N LEU A 196 -5.31 0.37 23.64
CA LEU A 196 -4.08 1.15 23.60
C LEU A 196 -3.78 1.75 24.97
N SER A 197 -2.49 1.95 25.25
CA SER A 197 -2.04 2.54 26.51
C SER A 197 -2.50 4.00 26.67
N GLN A 198 -2.55 4.48 27.91
CA GLN A 198 -2.84 5.88 28.20
C GLN A 198 -1.81 6.83 27.59
N LEU A 199 -0.59 6.36 27.34
CA LEU A 199 0.43 7.17 26.69
C LEU A 199 0.08 7.43 25.22
N LEU A 200 -0.40 6.40 24.51
CA LEU A 200 -0.87 6.53 23.13
C LEU A 200 -2.15 7.36 23.02
N ILE A 201 -3.09 7.23 23.95
CA ILE A 201 -4.39 7.90 23.89
C ILE A 201 -4.35 9.34 24.44
N CYS A 202 -3.65 9.59 25.55
CA CYS A 202 -3.70 10.88 26.24
C CYS A 202 -2.52 11.80 25.89
N GLN A 203 -1.43 11.29 25.28
CA GLN A 203 -0.30 12.12 24.85
C GLN A 203 -0.08 12.07 23.33
N ALA A 204 0.04 10.88 22.74
CA ALA A 204 0.35 10.77 21.31
C ALA A 204 -0.82 11.21 20.41
N PHE A 205 -2.03 10.71 20.66
CA PHE A 205 -3.22 11.06 19.87
C PHE A 205 -3.50 12.57 19.83
N PRO A 206 -3.51 13.31 20.96
CA PRO A 206 -3.72 14.76 20.91
C PRO A 206 -2.57 15.49 20.23
N ALA A 207 -1.33 15.02 20.40
CA ALA A 207 -0.17 15.63 19.75
C ALA A 207 -0.23 15.49 18.22
N VAL A 208 -0.56 14.31 17.68
CA VAL A 208 -0.68 14.13 16.23
C VAL A 208 -1.88 14.92 15.67
N ALA A 209 -3.02 14.93 16.36
CA ALA A 209 -4.17 15.70 15.93
C ALA A 209 -3.86 17.20 15.87
N GLN A 210 -3.24 17.75 16.92
CA GLN A 210 -2.87 19.16 16.97
C GLN A 210 -1.79 19.51 15.95
N CYS A 211 -0.78 18.65 15.78
CA CYS A 211 0.28 18.82 14.79
C CYS A 211 -0.30 18.89 13.37
N THR A 212 -1.21 17.98 13.03
CA THR A 212 -1.92 17.95 11.75
C THR A 212 -2.75 19.21 11.52
N LEU A 213 -3.38 19.73 12.58
CA LEU A 213 -4.22 20.92 12.49
C LEU A 213 -3.42 22.23 12.28
N HIS A 214 -2.17 22.28 12.70
CA HIS A 214 -1.36 23.50 12.73
C HIS A 214 -0.17 23.49 11.76
N THR A 215 0.05 22.40 11.03
CA THR A 215 1.10 22.32 10.02
C THR A 215 0.67 22.97 8.71
N ASP A 216 1.64 23.45 7.93
CA ASP A 216 1.48 23.87 6.54
C ASP A 216 2.11 22.86 5.56
N ASP A 217 2.71 21.77 6.06
CA ASP A 217 3.37 20.75 5.27
C ASP A 217 2.41 19.63 4.85
N ASN A 218 2.31 19.39 3.54
CA ASN A 218 1.38 18.41 2.96
C ASN A 218 1.68 16.97 3.43
N ALA A 219 2.96 16.59 3.56
CA ALA A 219 3.33 15.24 4.00
C ALA A 219 2.91 15.01 5.46
N THR A 220 3.17 15.97 6.33
CA THR A 220 2.72 15.95 7.73
C THR A 220 1.19 15.86 7.83
N MET A 221 0.45 16.60 6.99
CA MET A 221 -1.01 16.53 6.95
C MET A 221 -1.52 15.13 6.54
N GLN A 222 -0.94 14.57 5.47
CA GLN A 222 -1.30 13.26 4.93
C GLN A 222 -1.05 12.16 5.96
N ASN A 223 0.17 12.12 6.51
CA ASN A 223 0.57 11.13 7.51
C ASN A 223 -0.25 11.29 8.79
N GLY A 224 -0.56 12.52 9.19
CA GLY A 224 -1.46 12.83 10.30
C GLY A 224 -2.85 12.25 10.11
N GLY A 225 -3.44 12.40 8.92
CA GLY A 225 -4.71 11.79 8.55
C GLY A 225 -4.68 10.26 8.63
N GLU A 226 -3.63 9.62 8.10
CA GLU A 226 -3.45 8.16 8.15
C GLU A 226 -3.22 7.65 9.58
N CYS A 227 -2.50 8.40 10.41
CA CYS A 227 -2.32 8.09 11.83
C CYS A 227 -3.66 8.11 12.57
N LEU A 228 -4.48 9.14 12.36
CA LEU A 228 -5.82 9.21 12.93
C LEU A 228 -6.74 8.11 12.40
N ARG A 229 -6.61 7.72 11.12
CA ARG A 229 -7.30 6.55 10.57
C ARG A 229 -6.92 5.29 11.33
N ALA A 230 -5.63 5.09 11.61
CA ALA A 230 -5.17 3.95 12.40
C ALA A 230 -5.79 3.92 13.81
N TYR A 231 -5.85 5.07 14.50
CA TYR A 231 -6.52 5.15 15.81
C TYR A 231 -8.01 4.79 15.74
N VAL A 232 -8.74 5.31 14.74
CA VAL A 232 -10.18 5.02 14.55
C VAL A 232 -10.41 3.55 14.20
N SER A 233 -9.56 2.97 13.35
CA SER A 233 -9.66 1.56 12.97
C SER A 233 -9.34 0.64 14.14
N VAL A 234 -8.25 0.90 14.87
CA VAL A 234 -7.79 0.02 15.95
C VAL A 234 -8.65 0.15 17.21
N THR A 235 -9.01 1.37 17.63
CA THR A 235 -9.69 1.61 18.91
C THR A 235 -10.66 2.80 18.88
N LEU A 236 -11.72 2.68 18.07
CA LEU A 236 -12.79 3.67 18.04
C LEU A 236 -13.34 4.01 19.43
N GLU A 237 -13.53 3.02 20.30
CA GLU A 237 -14.08 3.24 21.64
C GLU A 237 -13.23 4.20 22.49
N GLN A 238 -11.91 4.03 22.50
CA GLN A 238 -11.03 4.91 23.27
C GLN A 238 -10.97 6.32 22.67
N VAL A 239 -10.95 6.44 21.34
CA VAL A 239 -11.00 7.73 20.63
C VAL A 239 -12.32 8.46 20.93
N ALA A 240 -13.45 7.73 20.92
CA ALA A 240 -14.78 8.26 21.18
C ALA A 240 -15.02 8.60 22.65
N GLN A 241 -14.29 7.98 23.60
CA GLN A 241 -14.38 8.25 25.03
C GLN A 241 -13.41 9.34 25.51
N TRP A 242 -12.26 9.50 24.86
CA TRP A 242 -11.29 10.54 25.21
C TRP A 242 -11.88 11.94 25.03
N ARG A 243 -11.56 12.85 25.95
CA ARG A 243 -12.00 14.25 25.95
C ARG A 243 -10.83 15.16 26.27
N ASP A 244 -10.78 16.33 25.63
CA ASP A 244 -9.87 17.41 26.04
C ASP A 244 -10.43 18.21 27.24
N GLU A 245 -9.67 19.21 27.70
CA GLU A 245 -10.07 20.07 28.82
C GLU A 245 -11.33 20.91 28.52
N GLN A 246 -11.61 21.17 27.23
CA GLN A 246 -12.77 21.92 26.75
C GLN A 246 -14.00 21.02 26.54
N GLY A 247 -13.85 19.69 26.65
CA GLY A 247 -14.90 18.71 26.46
C GLY A 247 -15.08 18.21 25.02
N HIS A 248 -14.19 18.56 24.09
CA HIS A 248 -14.20 17.99 22.75
C HIS A 248 -13.72 16.54 22.77
N SER A 249 -14.40 15.67 22.00
CA SER A 249 -14.04 14.26 21.88
C SER A 249 -12.88 14.03 20.91
N GLY A 250 -12.27 12.84 20.94
CA GLY A 250 -11.29 12.47 19.94
C GLY A 250 -11.89 12.45 18.53
N LEU A 251 -13.13 12.00 18.38
CA LEU A 251 -13.86 12.08 17.11
C LEU A 251 -14.03 13.53 16.64
N TRP A 252 -14.22 14.50 17.54
CA TRP A 252 -14.27 15.91 17.16
C TRP A 252 -12.96 16.36 16.50
N TYR A 253 -11.80 15.97 17.05
CA TYR A 253 -10.50 16.28 16.44
C TYR A 253 -10.32 15.62 15.07
N VAL A 254 -10.72 14.36 14.94
CA VAL A 254 -10.69 13.66 13.64
C VAL A 254 -11.55 14.40 12.62
N MET A 255 -12.73 14.88 13.01
CA MET A 255 -13.60 15.68 12.15
C MET A 255 -13.00 17.03 11.75
N GLN A 256 -12.29 17.71 12.66
CA GLN A 256 -11.56 18.94 12.31
C GLN A 256 -10.47 18.68 11.29
N VAL A 257 -9.70 17.60 11.45
CA VAL A 257 -8.66 17.21 10.49
C VAL A 257 -9.27 16.87 9.13
N VAL A 258 -10.34 16.06 9.09
CA VAL A 258 -11.07 15.77 7.84
C VAL A 258 -11.53 17.07 7.16
N SER A 259 -12.04 18.03 7.93
CA SER A 259 -12.47 19.33 7.39
C SER A 259 -11.32 20.14 6.81
N GLN A 260 -10.12 20.07 7.38
CA GLN A 260 -8.94 20.77 6.86
C GLN A 260 -8.35 20.08 5.63
N LEU A 261 -8.27 18.74 5.64
CA LEU A 261 -7.78 17.96 4.51
C LEU A 261 -8.67 18.14 3.26
N LEU A 262 -9.98 18.32 3.48
CA LEU A 262 -10.97 18.59 2.45
C LEU A 262 -11.20 20.08 2.17
N ASP A 263 -10.43 20.99 2.77
CA ASP A 263 -10.61 22.43 2.55
C ASP A 263 -10.26 22.79 1.09
N PRO A 264 -11.19 23.38 0.31
CA PRO A 264 -10.93 23.82 -1.07
C PRO A 264 -9.99 25.05 -1.16
N ARG A 265 -9.45 25.54 -0.05
CA ARG A 265 -8.48 26.65 -0.06
C ARG A 265 -7.04 26.16 0.03
N THR A 266 -6.84 24.91 0.44
CA THR A 266 -5.53 24.28 0.57
C THR A 266 -5.19 23.49 -0.70
N SER A 267 -3.92 23.09 -0.81
CA SER A 267 -3.41 22.23 -1.88
C SER A 267 -4.33 21.03 -2.14
N GLU A 268 -4.53 20.64 -3.40
CA GLU A 268 -5.32 19.43 -3.71
C GLU A 268 -4.73 18.17 -3.06
N PHE A 269 -3.40 18.15 -2.89
CA PHE A 269 -2.67 17.02 -2.34
C PHE A 269 -2.98 16.76 -0.86
N THR A 270 -3.60 17.68 -0.13
CA THR A 270 -4.08 17.40 1.23
C THR A 270 -5.12 16.29 1.26
N ALA A 271 -5.82 16.06 0.14
CA ALA A 271 -6.85 15.04 -0.01
C ALA A 271 -6.34 13.72 -0.62
N ALA A 272 -5.02 13.54 -0.80
CA ALA A 272 -4.46 12.34 -1.42
C ALA A 272 -4.91 11.03 -0.75
N PHE A 273 -5.01 11.00 0.59
CA PHE A 273 -5.39 9.79 1.35
C PHE A 273 -6.65 9.96 2.21
N VAL A 274 -7.26 11.15 2.21
CA VAL A 274 -8.42 11.45 3.07
C VAL A 274 -9.62 10.53 2.80
N GLY A 275 -9.74 9.98 1.60
CA GLY A 275 -10.77 9.01 1.24
C GLY A 275 -10.74 7.77 2.14
N ARG A 276 -9.55 7.25 2.45
CA ARG A 276 -9.39 6.08 3.34
C ARG A 276 -9.85 6.42 4.76
N LEU A 277 -9.46 7.58 5.29
CA LEU A 277 -9.90 8.05 6.61
C LEU A 277 -11.43 8.19 6.68
N VAL A 278 -12.06 8.81 5.67
CA VAL A 278 -13.51 9.00 5.63
C VAL A 278 -14.23 7.66 5.51
N SER A 279 -13.76 6.75 4.65
CA SER A 279 -14.34 5.40 4.52
C SER A 279 -14.25 4.62 5.84
N THR A 280 -13.11 4.66 6.53
CA THR A 280 -12.94 4.02 7.84
C THR A 280 -13.87 4.64 8.90
N LEU A 281 -14.02 5.96 8.92
CA LEU A 281 -14.96 6.65 9.81
C LEU A 281 -16.41 6.22 9.57
N ILE A 282 -16.84 6.13 8.32
CA ILE A 282 -18.17 5.67 7.95
C ILE A 282 -18.38 4.22 8.40
N ALA A 283 -17.41 3.34 8.13
CA ALA A 283 -17.49 1.93 8.45
C ALA A 283 -17.54 1.66 9.96
N ARG A 284 -16.77 2.43 10.76
CA ARG A 284 -16.62 2.20 12.21
C ARG A 284 -17.60 3.04 13.04
N ALA A 285 -17.74 4.32 12.72
CA ALA A 285 -18.48 5.31 13.51
C ALA A 285 -19.78 5.81 12.85
N GLY A 286 -20.19 5.24 11.71
CA GLY A 286 -21.32 5.71 10.87
C GLY A 286 -22.58 6.15 11.60
N ARG A 287 -22.97 5.48 12.70
CA ARG A 287 -24.15 5.84 13.49
C ARG A 287 -23.95 7.06 14.39
N GLU A 288 -22.73 7.31 14.85
CA GLU A 288 -22.36 8.43 15.70
C GLU A 288 -22.08 9.71 14.90
N LEU A 289 -21.76 9.57 13.61
CA LEU A 289 -21.48 10.70 12.72
C LEU A 289 -22.73 11.55 12.44
N GLY A 290 -23.90 10.94 12.26
CA GLY A 290 -25.18 11.65 12.06
C GLY A 290 -25.08 12.75 10.99
N GLU A 291 -25.42 13.99 11.37
CA GLU A 291 -25.35 15.18 10.49
C GLU A 291 -23.93 15.51 10.00
N SER A 292 -22.90 15.03 10.69
CA SER A 292 -21.50 15.26 10.29
C SER A 292 -21.14 14.53 9.00
N LEU A 293 -21.83 13.43 8.67
CA LEU A 293 -21.62 12.70 7.42
C LEU A 293 -21.97 13.58 6.21
N ASP A 294 -23.12 14.23 6.23
CA ASP A 294 -23.56 15.15 5.16
C ASP A 294 -22.57 16.29 4.97
N GLN A 295 -22.01 16.81 6.07
CA GLN A 295 -20.99 17.85 6.02
C GLN A 295 -19.68 17.35 5.37
N ILE A 296 -19.23 16.14 5.69
CA ILE A 296 -18.06 15.52 5.05
C ILE A 296 -18.33 15.34 3.56
N LEU A 297 -19.46 14.76 3.17
CA LEU A 297 -19.75 14.51 1.75
C LEU A 297 -19.84 15.80 0.93
N ARG A 298 -20.35 16.89 1.52
CA ARG A 298 -20.29 18.23 0.90
C ARG A 298 -18.87 18.72 0.74
N ALA A 299 -18.00 18.51 1.73
CA ALA A 299 -16.59 18.89 1.65
C ALA A 299 -15.85 18.06 0.59
N VAL A 300 -16.12 16.75 0.49
CA VAL A 300 -15.61 15.87 -0.58
C VAL A 300 -16.02 16.41 -1.96
N LEU A 301 -17.30 16.73 -2.16
CA LEU A 301 -17.78 17.32 -3.42
C LEU A 301 -17.08 18.64 -3.75
N SER A 302 -16.89 19.50 -2.74
CA SER A 302 -16.22 20.79 -2.92
C SER A 302 -14.74 20.62 -3.28
N LYS A 303 -14.04 19.65 -2.70
CA LYS A 303 -12.63 19.37 -2.99
C LYS A 303 -12.47 18.73 -4.38
N MET A 304 -13.38 17.82 -4.75
CA MET A 304 -13.43 17.21 -6.10
C MET A 304 -13.57 18.24 -7.22
N GLN A 305 -14.24 19.38 -6.98
CA GLN A 305 -14.39 20.42 -7.99
C GLN A 305 -13.05 21.08 -8.38
N GLN A 306 -12.06 21.05 -7.48
CA GLN A 306 -10.76 21.69 -7.69
C GLN A 306 -9.64 20.70 -8.00
N ALA A 307 -9.83 19.43 -7.65
CA ALA A 307 -8.83 18.41 -7.86
C ALA A 307 -8.75 18.01 -9.34
N GLU A 308 -7.54 18.06 -9.89
CA GLU A 308 -7.26 17.63 -11.27
C GLU A 308 -6.46 16.32 -11.26
N THR A 309 -5.65 16.10 -10.23
CA THR A 309 -4.79 14.92 -10.12
C THR A 309 -5.60 13.65 -9.87
N LEU A 310 -5.27 12.59 -10.63
CA LEU A 310 -5.97 11.30 -10.58
C LEU A 310 -5.97 10.65 -9.19
N SER A 311 -4.84 10.63 -8.48
CA SER A 311 -4.75 10.01 -7.15
C SER A 311 -5.69 10.67 -6.14
N VAL A 312 -5.76 12.01 -6.16
CA VAL A 312 -6.69 12.78 -5.32
C VAL A 312 -8.14 12.50 -5.72
N MET A 313 -8.45 12.52 -7.01
CA MET A 313 -9.80 12.23 -7.51
C MET A 313 -10.25 10.80 -7.18
N GLN A 314 -9.37 9.81 -7.34
CA GLN A 314 -9.63 8.43 -6.97
C GLN A 314 -9.96 8.36 -5.47
N SER A 315 -9.09 8.88 -4.60
CA SER A 315 -9.31 8.92 -3.14
C SER A 315 -10.68 9.49 -2.77
N LEU A 316 -11.08 10.63 -3.36
CA LEU A 316 -12.37 11.27 -3.09
C LEU A 316 -13.56 10.47 -3.65
N ILE A 317 -13.46 9.95 -4.88
CA ILE A 317 -14.52 9.13 -5.50
C ILE A 317 -14.73 7.84 -4.73
N MET A 318 -13.65 7.24 -4.21
CA MET A 318 -13.72 6.00 -3.44
C MET A 318 -14.61 6.14 -2.20
N VAL A 319 -14.76 7.32 -1.60
CA VAL A 319 -15.73 7.53 -0.50
C VAL A 319 -17.15 7.18 -0.93
N PHE A 320 -17.57 7.63 -2.11
CA PHE A 320 -18.89 7.31 -2.66
C PHE A 320 -18.98 5.85 -3.10
N ALA A 321 -17.90 5.29 -3.65
CA ALA A 321 -17.84 3.88 -4.01
C ALA A 321 -18.11 3.00 -2.78
N HIS A 322 -17.44 3.23 -1.65
CA HIS A 322 -17.68 2.50 -0.40
C HIS A 322 -19.11 2.67 0.12
N LEU A 323 -19.68 3.89 0.03
CA LEU A 323 -21.08 4.14 0.43
C LEU A 323 -22.11 3.40 -0.43
N VAL A 324 -21.84 3.13 -1.70
CA VAL A 324 -22.72 2.28 -2.55
C VAL A 324 -22.87 0.88 -1.96
N HIS A 325 -21.87 0.34 -1.25
CA HIS A 325 -21.97 -0.99 -0.66
C HIS A 325 -22.83 -1.04 0.61
N THR A 326 -22.92 0.06 1.35
CA THR A 326 -23.52 0.11 2.69
C THR A 326 -24.82 0.90 2.74
N GLN A 327 -24.92 2.01 2.00
CA GLN A 327 -26.00 3.00 2.07
C GLN A 327 -26.36 3.55 0.68
N LEU A 328 -26.58 2.67 -0.30
CA LEU A 328 -26.89 3.05 -1.69
C LEU A 328 -28.06 4.05 -1.80
N GLU A 329 -29.22 3.71 -1.26
CA GLU A 329 -30.41 4.56 -1.41
C GLU A 329 -30.25 5.94 -0.71
N PRO A 330 -29.81 6.02 0.57
CA PRO A 330 -29.51 7.30 1.22
C PRO A 330 -28.47 8.13 0.46
N LEU A 331 -27.45 7.50 -0.13
CA LEU A 331 -26.45 8.18 -0.94
C LEU A 331 -27.07 8.84 -2.18
N LEU A 332 -27.93 8.12 -2.91
CA LEU A 332 -28.60 8.66 -4.10
C LEU A 332 -29.55 9.81 -3.73
N GLU A 333 -30.31 9.67 -2.63
CA GLU A 333 -31.15 10.76 -2.11
C GLU A 333 -30.33 12.00 -1.75
N PHE A 334 -29.23 11.81 -1.02
CA PHE A 334 -28.32 12.88 -0.63
C PHE A 334 -27.75 13.60 -1.85
N LEU A 335 -27.15 12.87 -2.80
CA LEU A 335 -26.52 13.46 -3.99
C LEU A 335 -27.53 14.15 -4.93
N CYS A 336 -28.80 13.71 -4.93
CA CYS A 336 -29.85 14.40 -5.68
C CYS A 336 -30.39 15.64 -4.97
N SER A 337 -30.32 15.70 -3.64
CA SER A 337 -30.78 16.86 -2.86
C SER A 337 -29.89 18.10 -3.01
N LEU A 338 -28.66 17.92 -3.50
CA LEU A 338 -27.65 18.98 -3.60
C LEU A 338 -27.43 19.45 -5.03
N PRO A 339 -27.27 20.76 -5.26
CA PRO A 339 -26.77 21.26 -6.53
C PRO A 339 -25.27 20.98 -6.63
N GLY A 340 -24.86 20.37 -7.72
CA GLY A 340 -23.48 20.27 -8.15
C GLY A 340 -22.96 21.58 -8.75
N PRO A 341 -21.68 21.62 -9.17
CA PRO A 341 -21.01 22.84 -9.64
C PRO A 341 -21.62 23.43 -10.92
N THR A 342 -22.35 22.63 -11.69
CA THR A 342 -23.00 23.02 -12.94
C THR A 342 -24.48 23.41 -12.75
N GLY A 343 -24.97 23.45 -11.50
CA GLY A 343 -26.38 23.70 -11.17
C GLY A 343 -27.32 22.51 -11.37
N LYS A 344 -26.81 21.39 -11.87
CA LYS A 344 -27.50 20.09 -11.93
C LYS A 344 -27.29 19.30 -10.63
N PRO A 345 -28.03 18.22 -10.35
CA PRO A 345 -27.83 17.42 -9.15
C PRO A 345 -26.37 16.96 -8.99
N ALA A 346 -25.85 16.95 -7.76
CA ALA A 346 -24.48 16.53 -7.47
C ALA A 346 -24.20 15.08 -7.91
N LEU A 347 -25.23 14.23 -7.97
CA LEU A 347 -25.16 12.89 -8.55
C LEU A 347 -24.61 12.89 -9.97
N GLU A 348 -25.05 13.82 -10.83
CA GLU A 348 -24.54 13.91 -12.21
C GLU A 348 -23.05 14.27 -12.23
N PHE A 349 -22.62 15.17 -11.34
CA PHE A 349 -21.21 15.54 -11.20
C PHE A 349 -20.35 14.34 -10.77
N VAL A 350 -20.73 13.67 -9.67
CA VAL A 350 -19.99 12.49 -9.17
C VAL A 350 -19.89 11.41 -10.24
N MET A 351 -21.01 11.08 -10.90
CA MET A 351 -21.02 10.04 -11.92
C MET A 351 -20.24 10.42 -13.17
N ALA A 352 -20.23 11.70 -13.58
CA ALA A 352 -19.42 12.17 -14.70
C ALA A 352 -17.91 12.09 -14.40
N GLU A 353 -17.50 12.54 -13.21
CA GLU A 353 -16.09 12.49 -12.80
C GLU A 353 -15.60 11.05 -12.59
N TRP A 354 -16.44 10.19 -12.00
CA TRP A 354 -16.13 8.79 -11.78
C TRP A 354 -16.03 8.02 -13.10
N THR A 355 -17.07 8.05 -13.94
CA THR A 355 -17.10 7.24 -15.17
C THR A 355 -16.07 7.69 -16.22
N SER A 356 -15.56 8.92 -16.12
CA SER A 356 -14.47 9.39 -16.97
C SER A 356 -13.09 8.92 -16.52
N ARG A 357 -12.91 8.54 -15.25
CA ARG A 357 -11.61 8.15 -14.68
C ARG A 357 -11.51 6.70 -14.21
N GLN A 358 -12.63 5.96 -14.15
CA GLN A 358 -12.64 4.56 -13.68
C GLN A 358 -11.55 3.69 -14.31
N HIS A 359 -11.34 3.79 -15.63
CA HIS A 359 -10.34 3.02 -16.37
C HIS A 359 -8.88 3.36 -16.03
N LEU A 360 -8.65 4.40 -15.23
CA LEU A 360 -7.33 4.85 -14.77
C LEU A 360 -7.10 4.52 -13.29
N PHE A 361 -8.11 4.01 -12.57
CA PHE A 361 -7.94 3.66 -11.17
C PHE A 361 -6.91 2.54 -11.01
N TYR A 362 -6.11 2.65 -9.96
CA TYR A 362 -5.05 1.70 -9.61
C TYR A 362 -5.26 1.16 -8.18
N GLY A 363 -4.63 0.03 -7.88
CA GLY A 363 -4.80 -0.68 -6.61
C GLY A 363 -5.80 -1.83 -6.75
N GLN A 364 -5.39 -3.04 -6.33
CA GLN A 364 -6.23 -4.24 -6.47
C GLN A 364 -7.51 -4.13 -5.63
N TYR A 365 -7.42 -3.61 -4.41
CA TYR A 365 -8.58 -3.44 -3.54
C TYR A 365 -9.51 -2.34 -4.06
N GLU A 366 -8.99 -1.16 -4.39
CA GLU A 366 -9.78 -0.04 -4.93
C GLU A 366 -10.47 -0.42 -6.25
N GLY A 367 -9.80 -1.19 -7.11
CA GLY A 367 -10.36 -1.76 -8.33
C GLY A 367 -11.57 -2.65 -8.06
N LYS A 368 -11.47 -3.57 -7.08
CA LYS A 368 -12.59 -4.44 -6.67
C LYS A 368 -13.77 -3.64 -6.13
N VAL A 369 -13.52 -2.72 -5.19
CA VAL A 369 -14.56 -1.91 -4.56
C VAL A 369 -15.29 -1.07 -5.61
N SER A 370 -14.55 -0.34 -6.45
CA SER A 370 -15.15 0.51 -7.49
C SER A 370 -15.94 -0.29 -8.52
N SER A 371 -15.42 -1.42 -8.98
CA SER A 371 -16.06 -2.26 -10.00
C SER A 371 -17.35 -2.89 -9.50
N VAL A 372 -17.34 -3.44 -8.28
CA VAL A 372 -18.55 -4.01 -7.67
C VAL A 372 -19.57 -2.92 -7.34
N ALA A 373 -19.15 -1.72 -6.94
CA ALA A 373 -20.04 -0.58 -6.75
C ALA A 373 -20.75 -0.19 -8.07
N LEU A 374 -20.01 -0.16 -9.19
CA LEU A 374 -20.58 0.08 -10.51
C LEU A 374 -21.59 -1.00 -10.93
N CYS A 375 -21.31 -2.28 -10.66
CA CYS A 375 -22.26 -3.38 -10.86
C CYS A 375 -23.55 -3.17 -10.06
N LYS A 376 -23.45 -2.78 -8.78
CA LYS A 376 -24.60 -2.49 -7.92
C LYS A 376 -25.42 -1.30 -8.42
N LEU A 377 -24.76 -0.22 -8.85
CA LEU A 377 -25.43 0.96 -9.42
C LEU A 377 -26.19 0.61 -10.70
N LEU A 378 -25.58 -0.19 -11.59
CA LEU A 378 -26.23 -0.67 -12.80
C LEU A 378 -27.45 -1.53 -12.48
N GLN A 379 -27.30 -2.52 -11.60
CA GLN A 379 -28.39 -3.41 -11.21
C GLN A 379 -29.53 -2.64 -10.54
N HIS A 380 -29.23 -1.69 -9.65
CA HIS A 380 -30.22 -0.84 -8.98
C HIS A 380 -30.98 0.04 -9.99
N GLY A 381 -30.25 0.74 -10.87
CA GLY A 381 -30.84 1.62 -11.87
C GLY A 381 -31.82 0.93 -12.82
N ILE A 382 -31.61 -0.38 -13.08
CA ILE A 382 -32.52 -1.19 -13.89
C ILE A 382 -33.65 -1.81 -13.06
N THR A 383 -33.33 -2.44 -11.93
CA THR A 383 -34.33 -3.19 -11.14
C THR A 383 -35.35 -2.28 -10.47
N ALA A 384 -34.91 -1.13 -9.97
CA ALA A 384 -35.75 -0.15 -9.30
C ALA A 384 -36.36 0.89 -10.27
N ASP A 385 -36.04 0.82 -11.57
CA ASP A 385 -36.39 1.83 -12.57
C ASP A 385 -36.04 3.27 -12.13
N ASP A 386 -34.84 3.43 -11.56
CA ASP A 386 -34.43 4.68 -10.93
C ASP A 386 -34.03 5.75 -11.95
N ARG A 387 -34.97 6.67 -12.22
CA ARG A 387 -34.78 7.80 -13.14
C ARG A 387 -33.62 8.71 -12.78
N ARG A 388 -33.26 8.81 -11.49
CA ARG A 388 -32.11 9.62 -11.04
C ARG A 388 -30.82 9.17 -11.72
N LEU A 389 -30.69 7.87 -12.02
CA LEU A 389 -29.54 7.30 -12.72
C LEU A 389 -29.77 7.19 -14.23
N GLN A 390 -30.98 6.82 -14.68
CA GLN A 390 -31.27 6.61 -16.09
C GLN A 390 -31.22 7.91 -16.93
N ASP A 391 -31.64 9.04 -16.35
CA ASP A 391 -31.73 10.32 -17.06
C ASP A 391 -30.36 11.02 -17.21
N ILE A 392 -29.33 10.54 -16.50
CA ILE A 392 -27.98 11.10 -16.58
C ILE A 392 -27.32 10.70 -17.89
N ARG A 393 -26.68 11.67 -18.56
CA ARG A 393 -25.86 11.44 -19.76
C ARG A 393 -24.42 11.85 -19.51
N VAL A 394 -23.48 11.02 -19.94
CA VAL A 394 -22.04 11.20 -19.72
C VAL A 394 -21.24 11.03 -21.01
N LYS A 395 -19.98 11.45 -20.98
CA LYS A 395 -19.03 11.24 -22.09
C LYS A 395 -18.81 9.75 -22.31
N GLY A 396 -19.03 9.30 -23.55
CA GLY A 396 -18.87 7.91 -23.96
C GLY A 396 -17.46 7.60 -24.44
N GLU A 397 -17.34 7.45 -25.75
CA GLU A 397 -16.11 7.16 -26.49
C GLU A 397 -15.70 8.34 -27.37
N GLU A 398 -14.40 8.47 -27.62
CA GLU A 398 -13.86 9.44 -28.57
C GLU A 398 -14.14 8.99 -30.01
N LEU A 399 -14.67 9.90 -30.83
CA LEU A 399 -14.95 9.67 -32.24
C LEU A 399 -13.67 9.87 -33.05
N HIS A 400 -13.04 8.76 -33.42
CA HIS A 400 -11.88 8.75 -34.30
C HIS A 400 -12.30 8.87 -35.78
N SER A 401 -11.60 9.70 -36.54
CA SER A 401 -11.71 9.68 -38.01
C SER A 401 -10.78 8.58 -38.55
N PRO A 402 -11.28 7.60 -39.33
CA PRO A 402 -10.49 6.45 -39.76
C PRO A 402 -9.28 6.79 -40.65
N ASP A 403 -9.26 7.99 -41.24
CA ASP A 403 -8.17 8.48 -42.09
C ASP A 403 -7.09 9.29 -41.33
N GLU A 404 -7.23 9.45 -40.01
CA GLU A 404 -6.32 10.26 -39.20
C GLU A 404 -5.20 9.39 -38.62
N GLY A 405 -4.00 9.44 -39.22
CA GLY A 405 -2.79 8.82 -38.63
C GLY A 405 -2.38 9.48 -37.30
N VAL A 406 -1.26 9.05 -36.70
CA VAL A 406 -0.78 9.45 -35.35
C VAL A 406 -1.17 10.89 -34.96
N ARG A 407 -1.99 10.99 -33.90
CA ARG A 407 -2.56 12.26 -33.42
C ARG A 407 -1.60 12.89 -32.41
N THR A 408 -1.00 14.01 -32.80
CA THR A 408 -0.13 14.80 -31.93
C THR A 408 -0.94 15.88 -31.22
N ARG A 409 -0.44 16.41 -30.09
CA ARG A 409 -1.10 17.50 -29.33
C ARG A 409 -1.50 18.70 -30.22
N SER A 410 -0.69 19.02 -31.24
CA SER A 410 -0.99 20.08 -32.23
C SER A 410 -2.15 19.75 -33.18
N LYS A 411 -2.40 18.47 -33.48
CA LYS A 411 -3.54 18.03 -34.31
C LYS A 411 -4.85 18.05 -33.50
N SER A 412 -4.83 17.59 -32.25
CA SER A 412 -6.01 17.69 -31.35
C SER A 412 -6.40 19.13 -31.03
N ALA A 413 -5.45 20.07 -31.00
CA ALA A 413 -5.77 21.50 -30.86
C ALA A 413 -6.48 22.09 -32.10
N LYS A 414 -6.18 21.57 -33.31
CA LYS A 414 -6.80 22.04 -34.56
C LYS A 414 -8.13 21.35 -34.88
N ASN A 415 -8.28 20.08 -34.49
CA ASN A 415 -9.53 19.33 -34.52
C ASN A 415 -9.87 18.91 -33.09
N PRO A 416 -10.75 19.64 -32.38
CA PRO A 416 -11.14 19.30 -31.02
C PRO A 416 -11.73 17.89 -30.95
N GLU A 417 -11.40 17.17 -29.89
CA GLU A 417 -11.88 15.81 -29.62
C GLU A 417 -13.41 15.81 -29.55
N ARG A 418 -14.04 14.94 -30.35
CA ARG A 418 -15.49 14.78 -30.35
C ARG A 418 -15.81 13.52 -29.58
N TRP A 419 -16.50 13.69 -28.46
CA TRP A 419 -16.92 12.58 -27.62
C TRP A 419 -18.39 12.26 -27.89
N THR A 420 -18.74 10.98 -27.89
CA THR A 420 -20.15 10.57 -27.86
C THR A 420 -20.78 10.94 -26.52
N ASN A 421 -22.09 11.18 -26.50
CA ASN A 421 -22.85 11.45 -25.29
C ASN A 421 -23.91 10.35 -25.11
N ILE A 422 -23.70 9.48 -24.13
CA ILE A 422 -24.46 8.24 -23.93
C ILE A 422 -25.12 8.21 -22.54
N PRO A 423 -26.18 7.40 -22.33
CA PRO A 423 -26.77 7.22 -21.02
C PRO A 423 -25.75 6.67 -20.00
N LEU A 424 -25.85 7.11 -18.75
CA LEU A 424 -24.95 6.71 -17.67
C LEU A 424 -24.84 5.19 -17.53
N LEU A 425 -25.97 4.50 -17.46
CA LEU A 425 -26.00 3.04 -17.28
C LEU A 425 -25.26 2.31 -18.42
N VAL A 426 -25.33 2.85 -19.65
CA VAL A 426 -24.60 2.28 -20.79
C VAL A 426 -23.09 2.48 -20.61
N LYS A 427 -22.65 3.66 -20.16
CA LYS A 427 -21.23 3.89 -19.85
C LYS A 427 -20.74 2.97 -18.73
N ILE A 428 -21.55 2.75 -17.69
CA ILE A 428 -21.23 1.84 -16.59
C ILE A 428 -21.03 0.42 -17.12
N LEU A 429 -21.93 -0.09 -17.97
CA LEU A 429 -21.75 -1.41 -18.58
C LEU A 429 -20.43 -1.52 -19.35
N LYS A 430 -20.08 -0.50 -20.15
CA LYS A 430 -18.81 -0.47 -20.89
C LYS A 430 -17.59 -0.52 -19.96
N LEU A 431 -17.63 0.20 -18.84
CA LEU A 431 -16.57 0.19 -17.84
C LEU A 431 -16.43 -1.18 -17.15
N ILE A 432 -17.55 -1.84 -16.85
CA ILE A 432 -17.55 -3.20 -16.28
C ILE A 432 -16.92 -4.20 -17.26
N ILE A 433 -17.23 -4.08 -18.56
CA ILE A 433 -16.62 -4.93 -19.59
C ILE A 433 -15.12 -4.64 -19.73
N ASN A 434 -14.72 -3.37 -19.69
CA ASN A 434 -13.31 -2.99 -19.71
C ASN A 434 -12.55 -3.58 -18.52
N GLU A 435 -13.13 -3.51 -17.32
CA GLU A 435 -12.53 -4.11 -16.12
C GLU A 435 -12.35 -5.63 -16.27
N LEU A 436 -13.37 -6.33 -16.77
CA LEU A 436 -13.26 -7.76 -17.03
C LEU A 436 -12.10 -8.06 -18.01
N SER A 437 -11.94 -7.25 -19.07
CA SER A 437 -10.82 -7.38 -20.01
C SER A 437 -9.48 -7.23 -19.28
N SER A 438 -9.30 -6.16 -18.50
CA SER A 438 -8.08 -5.90 -17.75
C SER A 438 -7.74 -7.04 -16.78
N VAL A 439 -8.74 -7.55 -16.05
CA VAL A 439 -8.55 -8.65 -15.09
C VAL A 439 -8.21 -9.96 -15.80
N MET A 440 -8.85 -10.24 -16.95
CA MET A 440 -8.54 -11.42 -17.76
C MET A 440 -7.11 -11.36 -18.30
N GLU A 441 -6.66 -10.20 -18.78
CA GLU A 441 -5.30 -9.97 -19.28
C GLU A 441 -4.27 -10.14 -18.15
N ALA A 442 -4.50 -9.54 -16.99
CA ALA A 442 -3.64 -9.69 -15.81
C ALA A 442 -3.55 -11.16 -15.34
N ASN A 443 -4.67 -11.89 -15.32
CA ASN A 443 -4.70 -13.31 -14.96
C ASN A 443 -3.99 -14.20 -15.98
N ALA A 444 -4.12 -13.90 -17.28
CA ALA A 444 -3.43 -14.63 -18.34
C ALA A 444 -1.91 -14.41 -18.26
N ALA A 445 -1.46 -13.18 -17.99
CA ALA A 445 -0.05 -12.85 -17.80
C ALA A 445 0.55 -13.62 -16.61
N ARG A 446 -0.15 -13.64 -15.46
CA ARG A 446 0.26 -14.41 -14.28
C ARG A 446 0.36 -15.92 -14.53
N GLN A 447 -0.49 -16.47 -15.40
CA GLN A 447 -0.44 -17.89 -15.76
C GLN A 447 0.64 -18.22 -16.80
N ALA A 448 1.06 -17.23 -17.61
CA ALA A 448 2.09 -17.38 -18.63
C ALA A 448 3.52 -17.21 -18.09
N ALA A 449 3.68 -16.61 -16.91
CA ALA A 449 4.97 -16.52 -16.21
C ALA A 449 5.49 -17.93 -15.85
N PRO A 450 6.69 -18.34 -16.32
CA PRO A 450 7.24 -19.65 -16.00
C PRO A 450 7.50 -19.78 -14.50
N ALA A 451 6.85 -20.76 -13.85
CA ALA A 451 7.04 -21.12 -12.44
C ALA A 451 8.41 -21.79 -12.13
N GLU A 452 9.47 -21.45 -12.86
CA GLU A 452 10.82 -22.04 -12.71
C GLU A 452 11.89 -20.96 -12.48
N TRP A 453 11.73 -20.17 -11.41
CA TRP A 453 12.89 -19.51 -10.78
C TRP A 453 13.45 -20.46 -9.72
N ASN A 454 14.11 -21.52 -10.18
CA ASN A 454 14.88 -22.41 -9.32
C ASN A 454 16.10 -21.61 -8.82
N GLN A 455 16.09 -21.20 -7.56
CA GLN A 455 17.13 -20.44 -6.84
C GLN A 455 18.51 -21.15 -6.69
N ASP A 456 18.79 -22.20 -7.47
CA ASP A 456 19.97 -23.04 -7.31
C ASP A 456 21.11 -22.74 -8.32
N ASP A 457 20.98 -21.75 -9.22
CA ASP A 457 21.95 -21.50 -10.31
C ASP A 457 22.52 -20.08 -10.34
N ALA A 458 22.69 -19.46 -9.17
CA ALA A 458 23.30 -18.14 -9.00
C ALA A 458 24.72 -18.21 -8.37
N ASN A 459 25.49 -19.27 -8.65
CA ASN A 459 26.78 -19.49 -7.97
C ASN A 459 28.02 -19.70 -8.86
N ASP A 460 27.95 -19.52 -10.18
CA ASP A 460 29.09 -19.80 -11.08
C ASP A 460 29.46 -18.62 -12.02
N MET A 461 29.57 -17.39 -11.50
CA MET A 461 30.05 -16.23 -12.30
C MET A 461 31.07 -15.36 -11.56
N TRP A 462 31.95 -15.98 -10.77
CA TRP A 462 33.17 -15.33 -10.26
C TRP A 462 34.36 -16.27 -10.47
N GLU A 463 34.76 -16.48 -11.73
CA GLU A 463 36.13 -16.87 -12.02
C GLU A 463 36.85 -15.66 -12.61
N ASP A 464 37.89 -15.27 -11.86
CA ASP A 464 38.85 -14.23 -12.19
C ASP A 464 39.40 -14.36 -13.61
N GLN A 465 39.43 -13.26 -14.35
CA GLN A 465 40.41 -13.08 -15.42
C GLN A 465 40.87 -11.63 -15.46
N ASP A 466 42.05 -11.43 -14.87
CA ASP A 466 42.93 -10.29 -15.07
C ASP A 466 43.25 -10.15 -16.57
N GLU A 467 42.94 -9.02 -17.21
CA GLU A 467 43.66 -8.59 -18.42
C GLU A 467 43.89 -7.07 -18.40
N GLU A 468 45.17 -6.72 -18.27
CA GLU A 468 45.76 -5.45 -18.72
C GLU A 468 45.77 -5.41 -20.26
N ASP A 469 45.49 -4.22 -20.81
CA ASP A 469 45.88 -3.64 -22.11
C ASP A 469 46.08 -4.55 -23.35
N GLU A 470 45.33 -4.29 -24.43
CA GLU A 470 45.87 -3.84 -25.73
C GLU A 470 44.76 -3.58 -26.78
N GLU A 471 44.98 -2.58 -27.63
CA GLU A 471 44.13 -2.17 -28.74
C GLU A 471 44.05 -3.24 -29.83
N GLU A 472 42.86 -3.51 -30.40
CA GLU A 472 42.72 -3.74 -31.85
C GLU A 472 41.26 -3.54 -32.32
N GLU A 473 41.17 -2.92 -33.49
CA GLU A 473 39.98 -2.43 -34.17
C GLU A 473 39.35 -3.56 -35.03
N ASP A 474 38.02 -3.50 -35.16
CA ASP A 474 37.15 -4.07 -36.22
C ASP A 474 36.25 -5.27 -35.86
N GLY A 475 34.94 -5.08 -36.12
CA GLY A 475 34.08 -6.19 -36.54
C GLY A 475 32.90 -6.65 -35.67
N LEU A 476 32.08 -5.78 -35.06
CA LEU A 476 30.71 -6.15 -34.62
C LEU A 476 29.67 -5.03 -34.86
N ALA A 477 29.55 -4.56 -36.10
CA ALA A 477 28.41 -3.77 -36.53
C ALA A 477 27.20 -4.69 -36.76
N GLY A 478 26.20 -4.69 -35.87
CA GLY A 478 24.95 -5.40 -36.16
C GLY A 478 23.93 -5.62 -35.05
N GLN A 479 24.18 -5.28 -33.79
CA GLN A 479 23.14 -5.33 -32.75
C GLN A 479 22.59 -3.92 -32.52
N LEU A 480 21.31 -3.72 -32.86
CA LEU A 480 20.61 -2.48 -32.59
C LEU A 480 20.49 -2.31 -31.08
N LEU A 481 20.72 -1.07 -30.60
CA LEU A 481 20.55 -0.67 -29.20
C LEU A 481 19.16 -1.06 -28.62
N SER A 482 18.16 -1.28 -29.50
CA SER A 482 16.83 -1.76 -29.15
C SER A 482 16.81 -3.19 -28.59
N ASP A 483 17.71 -4.06 -29.04
CA ASP A 483 17.69 -5.48 -28.66
C ASP A 483 18.38 -5.70 -27.31
N ILE A 484 19.35 -4.84 -26.97
CA ILE A 484 20.02 -4.79 -25.66
C ILE A 484 19.11 -4.15 -24.61
N LEU A 485 18.30 -3.15 -24.98
CA LEU A 485 17.28 -2.56 -24.11
C LEU A 485 16.09 -3.52 -23.88
N ALA A 486 15.78 -4.40 -24.82
CA ALA A 486 14.75 -5.42 -24.63
C ALA A 486 15.19 -6.57 -23.69
N THR A 487 16.48 -6.68 -23.37
CA THR A 487 17.05 -7.69 -22.45
C THR A 487 17.53 -7.12 -21.12
N SER A 488 17.44 -5.80 -20.90
CA SER A 488 17.68 -5.23 -19.58
C SER A 488 16.54 -5.62 -18.64
N LYS A 489 16.81 -6.67 -17.86
CA LYS A 489 16.16 -7.16 -16.62
C LYS A 489 16.02 -6.07 -15.52
N TYR A 490 15.62 -4.86 -15.88
CA TYR A 490 15.37 -3.76 -14.95
C TYR A 490 13.93 -3.25 -15.02
N GLU A 491 13.07 -3.85 -15.86
CA GLU A 491 11.64 -3.50 -15.94
C GLU A 491 10.70 -4.59 -15.37
N GLU A 492 11.19 -5.79 -15.04
CA GLU A 492 10.33 -6.87 -14.50
C GLU A 492 10.03 -6.75 -12.98
N ASP A 493 10.85 -6.01 -12.22
CA ASP A 493 10.65 -5.86 -10.76
C ASP A 493 9.60 -4.79 -10.37
N TYR A 494 9.04 -4.05 -11.33
CA TYR A 494 8.03 -3.02 -11.04
C TYR A 494 6.59 -3.56 -10.92
N TYR A 495 6.37 -4.85 -11.18
CA TYR A 495 5.04 -5.48 -11.17
C TYR A 495 4.86 -6.55 -10.08
N GLU A 496 5.86 -6.79 -9.23
CA GLU A 496 5.73 -7.75 -8.10
C GLU A 496 5.20 -7.10 -6.81
N ASP A 497 5.10 -5.77 -6.72
CA ASP A 497 4.68 -5.05 -5.50
C ASP A 497 3.15 -4.75 -5.48
N ASP A 498 2.37 -5.77 -5.84
CA ASP A 498 0.91 -5.70 -6.01
C ASP A 498 0.17 -6.41 -4.84
N GLU A 499 0.86 -6.61 -3.70
CA GLU A 499 0.24 -7.09 -2.46
C GLU A 499 -0.34 -5.91 -1.68
N GLU A 500 -1.62 -5.98 -1.33
CA GLU A 500 -2.27 -4.93 -0.54
C GLU A 500 -1.77 -4.95 0.91
N ASP A 501 -1.01 -3.93 1.30
CA ASP A 501 -0.48 -3.79 2.65
C ASP A 501 -1.43 -3.11 3.65
N ASP A 502 -2.54 -2.52 3.19
CA ASP A 502 -3.46 -1.83 4.10
C ASP A 502 -4.25 -2.86 4.95
N PRO A 503 -4.04 -2.89 6.29
CA PRO A 503 -4.73 -3.83 7.15
C PRO A 503 -6.25 -3.64 7.15
N ASP A 504 -6.76 -2.44 6.86
CA ASP A 504 -8.20 -2.21 6.77
C ASP A 504 -8.77 -2.86 5.51
N ALA A 505 -8.07 -2.75 4.38
CA ALA A 505 -8.46 -3.38 3.10
C ALA A 505 -8.43 -4.91 3.20
N LEU A 506 -7.38 -5.48 3.80
CA LEU A 506 -7.23 -6.92 4.01
C LEU A 506 -8.36 -7.54 4.85
N THR A 507 -8.97 -6.74 5.74
CA THR A 507 -10.11 -7.19 6.57
C THR A 507 -11.47 -7.08 5.87
N ASP A 508 -11.56 -6.36 4.74
CA ASP A 508 -12.80 -6.21 3.99
C ASP A 508 -13.12 -7.50 3.21
N PRO A 509 -14.35 -8.05 3.31
CA PRO A 509 -14.76 -9.20 2.51
C PRO A 509 -14.61 -9.02 0.99
N LEU A 510 -14.66 -7.79 0.47
CA LEU A 510 -14.45 -7.51 -0.94
C LEU A 510 -13.02 -7.80 -1.39
N TYR A 511 -12.02 -7.76 -0.50
CA TYR A 511 -10.64 -8.07 -0.84
C TYR A 511 -10.48 -9.53 -1.29
N GLN A 512 -11.19 -10.45 -0.65
CA GLN A 512 -11.13 -11.89 -0.98
C GLN A 512 -11.97 -12.28 -2.19
N LEU A 513 -12.72 -11.34 -2.79
CA LEU A 513 -13.56 -11.60 -3.95
C LEU A 513 -12.69 -11.91 -5.18
N ASP A 514 -13.02 -13.01 -5.88
CA ASP A 514 -12.55 -13.23 -7.24
C ASP A 514 -13.32 -12.30 -8.18
N LEU A 515 -12.65 -11.22 -8.59
CA LEU A 515 -13.25 -10.19 -9.43
C LEU A 515 -13.61 -10.74 -10.81
N GLN A 516 -12.79 -11.61 -11.40
CA GLN A 516 -13.08 -12.16 -12.73
C GLN A 516 -14.35 -13.00 -12.70
N ALA A 517 -14.46 -13.90 -11.72
CA ALA A 517 -15.65 -14.74 -11.55
C ALA A 517 -16.89 -13.89 -11.29
N TYR A 518 -16.80 -12.91 -10.38
CA TYR A 518 -17.92 -12.03 -10.06
C TYR A 518 -18.42 -11.22 -11.27
N LEU A 519 -17.51 -10.59 -12.02
CA LEU A 519 -17.87 -9.80 -13.20
C LEU A 519 -18.44 -10.68 -14.32
N THR A 520 -17.89 -11.88 -14.52
CA THR A 520 -18.40 -12.87 -15.49
C THR A 520 -19.84 -13.26 -15.16
N ASP A 521 -20.09 -13.64 -13.90
CA ASP A 521 -21.43 -14.02 -13.44
C ASP A 521 -22.42 -12.86 -13.58
N PHE A 522 -22.00 -11.65 -13.19
CA PHE A 522 -22.82 -10.44 -13.30
C PHE A 522 -23.21 -10.14 -14.76
N LEU A 523 -22.25 -10.15 -15.68
CA LEU A 523 -22.50 -9.86 -17.10
C LEU A 523 -23.38 -10.95 -17.75
N CYS A 524 -23.16 -12.22 -17.42
CA CYS A 524 -24.00 -13.33 -17.88
C CYS A 524 -25.46 -13.18 -17.44
N GLN A 525 -25.68 -12.80 -16.17
CA GLN A 525 -27.02 -12.53 -15.66
C GLN A 525 -27.64 -11.28 -16.28
N PHE A 526 -26.85 -10.22 -16.47
CA PHE A 526 -27.31 -8.98 -17.07
C PHE A 526 -27.74 -9.16 -18.54
N ALA A 527 -26.99 -9.96 -19.31
CA ALA A 527 -27.29 -10.24 -20.71
C ALA A 527 -28.62 -10.97 -20.94
N GLN A 528 -29.10 -11.71 -19.92
CA GLN A 528 -30.40 -12.39 -19.96
C GLN A 528 -31.58 -11.44 -19.70
N GLN A 529 -31.34 -10.22 -19.22
CA GLN A 529 -32.41 -9.26 -18.94
C GLN A 529 -32.97 -8.64 -20.24
N PRO A 530 -34.28 -8.36 -20.34
CA PRO A 530 -34.89 -7.81 -21.56
C PRO A 530 -34.30 -6.46 -21.99
N CYS A 531 -33.83 -5.66 -21.04
CA CYS A 531 -33.22 -4.36 -21.32
C CYS A 531 -31.90 -4.48 -22.09
N TYR A 532 -31.20 -5.62 -22.00
CA TYR A 532 -29.88 -5.81 -22.62
C TYR A 532 -29.88 -5.55 -24.13
N VAL A 533 -31.00 -5.81 -24.84
CA VAL A 533 -31.11 -5.52 -26.28
C VAL A 533 -30.79 -4.05 -26.58
N MET A 534 -31.27 -3.12 -25.76
CA MET A 534 -31.00 -1.68 -25.92
C MET A 534 -29.55 -1.34 -25.61
N PHE A 535 -28.96 -1.99 -24.60
CA PHE A 535 -27.56 -1.78 -24.21
C PHE A 535 -26.59 -2.33 -25.27
N SER A 536 -26.89 -3.51 -25.80
CA SER A 536 -26.06 -4.20 -26.78
C SER A 536 -25.82 -3.34 -28.03
N GLY A 537 -26.79 -2.51 -28.44
CA GLY A 537 -26.64 -1.61 -29.58
C GLY A 537 -25.58 -0.51 -29.41
N HIS A 538 -25.20 -0.21 -28.17
CA HIS A 538 -24.17 0.78 -27.86
C HIS A 538 -22.76 0.19 -27.72
N LEU A 539 -22.61 -1.13 -27.72
CA LEU A 539 -21.32 -1.78 -27.53
C LEU A 539 -20.46 -1.73 -28.80
N SER A 540 -19.19 -1.41 -28.61
CA SER A 540 -18.15 -1.44 -29.65
C SER A 540 -17.74 -2.88 -29.98
N ASP A 541 -17.02 -3.06 -31.09
CA ASP A 541 -16.59 -4.40 -31.50
C ASP A 541 -15.60 -5.04 -30.52
N SER A 542 -14.75 -4.24 -29.86
CA SER A 542 -13.83 -4.75 -28.82
C SER A 542 -14.60 -5.25 -27.60
N GLU A 543 -15.56 -4.47 -27.10
CA GLU A 543 -16.40 -4.85 -25.97
C GLU A 543 -17.21 -6.11 -26.26
N ARG A 544 -17.75 -6.25 -27.49
CA ARG A 544 -18.44 -7.47 -27.91
C ARG A 544 -17.53 -8.70 -27.92
N ARG A 545 -16.25 -8.54 -28.30
CA ARG A 545 -15.29 -9.65 -28.27
C ARG A 545 -15.01 -10.13 -26.85
N VAL A 546 -14.90 -9.21 -25.89
CA VAL A 546 -14.74 -9.55 -24.47
C VAL A 546 -15.96 -10.32 -23.95
N LEU A 547 -17.17 -9.91 -24.34
CA LEU A 547 -18.40 -10.63 -24.00
C LEU A 547 -18.49 -12.02 -24.65
N GLN A 548 -18.02 -12.16 -25.89
CA GLN A 548 -17.96 -13.47 -26.57
C GLN A 548 -17.03 -14.46 -25.87
N THR A 549 -15.93 -14.00 -25.28
CA THR A 549 -15.01 -14.86 -24.51
C THR A 549 -15.66 -15.47 -23.26
N ILE A 550 -16.71 -14.85 -22.72
CA ILE A 550 -17.49 -15.38 -21.59
C ILE A 550 -18.83 -16.00 -22.00
N GLY A 551 -19.10 -16.12 -23.31
CA GLY A 551 -20.26 -16.83 -23.86
C GLY A 551 -21.54 -16.00 -24.05
N ILE A 552 -21.43 -14.67 -24.14
CA ILE A 552 -22.55 -13.73 -24.37
C ILE A 552 -22.64 -13.30 -25.84
#